data_AF-A0A8H5JDS9-F1
#
_entry.id   AF-A0A8H5JDS9-F1
#
_cell.length_a   1.000
_cell.length_b   1.000
_cell.length_c   1.000
_cell.angle_alpha   90.00
_cell.angle_beta   90.00
_cell.angle_gamma   90.00
#
_symmetry.space_group_name_H-M   'P 1'
#
loop_
_entity.id
_entity.type
_entity.pdbx_description
1 polymer ?
#
loop_
_entity_poly.entity_id
_entity_poly.type
_entity_poly.pdbx_seq_one_letter_code
_entity_poly.pdbx_strand_id
1 'polypeptide(L)'
;MPRMNLGLPYNHCSHSPCPAGFQNSNLLRCGACQTVKYCGKPHQKTDRPRHKAQCIPIKQTKDKLTEEEAKLRANPGDDTDGNPFDNSVGLFWFFKSTRPYMQARHGYITAILNVRTGEAVEISLKESLEMLRLCRGDNLGVRSQIPGLYLRLGRDQEAYDFIKWYAVKGDSKYDWRDIRLMKDLESL
;
A
#
# COMPACT_ATOMS: atom_id res chain seq x y z
N MET A 1 -24.07 -2.27 6.24
CA MET A 1 -23.68 -2.56 7.64
C MET A 1 -22.65 -1.54 8.07
N PRO A 2 -22.71 -0.98 9.30
CA PRO A 2 -21.65 -0.10 9.79
C PRO A 2 -20.33 -0.88 9.84
N ARG A 3 -19.31 -0.38 9.14
CA ARG A 3 -18.00 -1.03 8.98
C ARG A 3 -17.35 -1.25 10.34
N MET A 4 -17.15 -2.50 10.72
CA MET A 4 -16.40 -2.85 11.93
C MET A 4 -14.91 -2.75 11.63
N ASN A 5 -14.36 -1.54 11.62
CA ASN A 5 -12.91 -1.37 11.71
C ASN A 5 -12.48 -2.01 13.03
N LEU A 6 -11.69 -3.08 13.02
CA LEU A 6 -11.30 -3.94 14.15
C LEU A 6 -10.52 -3.18 15.27
N GLY A 7 -11.11 -2.15 15.85
CA GLY A 7 -10.49 -1.25 16.82
C GLY A 7 -9.42 -0.32 16.28
N LEU A 8 -9.20 -0.24 14.95
CA LEU A 8 -8.21 0.68 14.40
C LEU A 8 -8.69 2.14 14.48
N PRO A 9 -7.88 3.05 15.07
CA PRO A 9 -8.21 4.46 15.06
C PRO A 9 -8.18 4.97 13.61
N TYR A 10 -9.25 5.66 13.21
CA TYR A 10 -9.45 6.16 11.85
C TYR A 10 -9.98 7.59 11.90
N ASN A 11 -9.37 8.53 11.18
CA ASN A 11 -9.64 9.97 11.28
C ASN A 11 -9.43 10.51 12.70
N HIS A 12 -8.39 10.05 13.38
CA HIS A 12 -8.07 10.46 14.76
C HIS A 12 -6.77 11.26 14.83
N CYS A 13 -6.72 12.20 15.77
CA CYS A 13 -5.47 12.85 16.14
C CYS A 13 -4.53 11.81 16.80
N SER A 14 -3.28 11.76 16.35
CA SER A 14 -2.29 10.78 16.84
C SER A 14 -1.69 11.13 18.21
N HIS A 15 -1.92 12.35 18.71
CA HIS A 15 -1.61 12.73 20.08
C HIS A 15 -2.74 12.31 21.03
N SER A 16 -2.38 11.70 22.16
CA SER A 16 -3.33 11.29 23.21
C SER A 16 -2.85 11.79 24.58
N PRO A 17 -3.74 12.37 25.42
CA PRO A 17 -5.15 12.65 25.15
C PRO A 17 -5.36 13.86 24.23
N CYS A 18 -6.38 13.83 23.37
CA CYS A 18 -6.75 14.97 22.51
C CYS A 18 -8.25 15.28 22.67
N PRO A 19 -8.61 16.44 23.28
CA PRO A 19 -10.01 16.79 23.52
C PRO A 19 -10.79 17.18 22.26
N ALA A 20 -10.10 17.54 21.16
CA ALA A 20 -10.73 17.68 19.85
C ALA A 20 -11.33 16.36 19.33
N GLY A 21 -11.08 15.25 20.03
CA GLY A 21 -11.95 14.09 20.02
C GLY A 21 -11.90 13.28 18.74
N PHE A 22 -12.43 12.07 18.87
CA PHE A 22 -12.50 11.04 17.85
C PHE A 22 -13.26 11.59 16.63
N GLN A 23 -12.71 11.44 15.42
CA GLN A 23 -13.38 11.67 14.12
C GLN A 23 -13.57 13.14 13.66
N ASN A 24 -12.51 13.96 13.68
CA ASN A 24 -12.53 15.22 12.90
C ASN A 24 -12.13 14.95 11.44
N SER A 25 -12.92 15.40 10.46
CA SER A 25 -12.61 15.27 9.03
C SER A 25 -11.47 16.20 8.57
N ASN A 26 -11.17 17.26 9.32
CA ASN A 26 -10.23 18.32 8.95
C ASN A 26 -8.86 18.17 9.64
N LEU A 27 -8.43 16.94 9.92
CA LEU A 27 -7.11 16.71 10.51
C LEU A 27 -5.99 16.90 9.47
N LEU A 28 -4.93 17.56 9.90
CA LEU A 28 -3.72 17.76 9.11
C LEU A 28 -2.87 16.49 9.14
N ARG A 29 -2.43 16.02 7.97
CA ARG A 29 -1.46 14.93 7.88
C ARG A 29 -0.07 15.42 8.24
N CYS A 30 0.76 14.53 8.79
CA CYS A 30 2.18 14.79 8.96
C CYS A 30 2.81 15.10 7.60
N GLY A 31 3.41 16.28 7.45
CA GLY A 31 4.05 16.74 6.21
C GLY A 31 5.04 15.75 5.60
N ALA A 32 5.78 15.02 6.46
CA ALA A 32 6.79 14.05 6.05
C ALA A 32 6.22 12.69 5.66
N CYS A 33 5.63 11.95 6.61
CA CYS A 33 5.20 10.57 6.36
C CYS A 33 3.81 10.46 5.72
N GLN A 34 2.98 11.52 5.81
CA GLN A 34 1.60 11.58 5.32
C GLN A 34 0.65 10.49 5.84
N THR A 35 1.08 9.72 6.84
CA THR A 35 0.37 8.52 7.34
C THR A 35 -0.41 8.80 8.63
N VAL A 36 0.11 9.67 9.50
CA VAL A 36 -0.55 10.07 10.76
C VAL A 36 -1.18 11.45 10.64
N LYS A 37 -2.18 11.71 11.49
CA LYS A 37 -3.02 12.92 11.46
C LYS A 37 -3.01 13.65 12.79
N TYR A 38 -3.18 14.98 12.76
CA TYR A 38 -3.22 15.85 13.93
C TYR A 38 -4.27 16.95 13.75
N CYS A 39 -4.88 17.40 14.84
CA CYS A 39 -5.81 18.54 14.78
C CYS A 39 -5.10 19.89 14.58
N GLY A 40 -3.77 19.91 14.71
CA GLY A 40 -2.96 21.12 14.52
C GLY A 40 -1.47 20.87 14.75
N LYS A 41 -0.67 21.89 14.42
CA LYS A 41 0.79 21.89 14.61
C LYS A 41 1.23 21.63 16.07
N PRO A 42 0.52 22.08 17.13
CA PRO A 42 0.91 21.78 18.52
C PRO A 42 0.98 20.28 18.80
N HIS A 43 -0.06 19.52 18.49
CA HIS A 43 -0.08 18.07 18.72
C HIS A 43 0.94 17.32 17.86
N GLN A 44 1.21 17.79 16.64
CA GLN A 44 2.28 17.23 15.82
C GLN A 44 3.67 17.43 16.48
N LYS A 45 3.94 18.62 17.03
CA LYS A 45 5.20 18.91 17.73
C LYS A 45 5.34 18.06 18.98
N THR A 46 4.28 17.94 19.78
CA THR A 46 4.28 17.12 21.00
C THR A 46 4.44 15.63 20.70
N ASP A 47 3.82 15.11 19.65
CA ASP A 47 3.94 13.69 19.27
C ASP A 47 5.26 13.35 18.56
N ARG A 48 6.00 14.36 18.08
CA ARG A 48 7.23 14.18 17.29
C ARG A 48 8.24 13.21 17.92
N PRO A 49 8.56 13.25 19.24
CA PRO A 49 9.53 12.33 19.83
C PRO A 49 9.11 10.87 19.75
N ARG A 50 7.81 10.57 19.82
CA ARG A 50 7.25 9.22 19.72
C ARG A 50 7.11 8.79 18.25
N HIS A 51 6.51 9.66 17.43
CA HIS A 51 6.24 9.36 16.02
C HIS A 51 7.50 9.31 15.15
N LYS A 52 8.62 9.98 15.54
CA LYS A 52 9.83 10.08 14.70
C LYS A 52 10.37 8.74 14.22
N ALA A 53 10.31 7.71 15.08
CA ALA A 53 10.85 6.38 14.80
C ALA A 53 10.13 5.70 13.63
N GLN A 54 8.83 5.97 13.46
CA GLN A 54 8.03 5.49 12.32
C GLN A 54 8.06 6.49 11.16
N CYS A 55 8.05 7.80 11.46
CA CYS A 55 8.00 8.86 10.46
C CYS A 55 9.19 8.85 9.49
N ILE A 56 10.40 8.66 10.02
CA ILE A 56 11.63 8.75 9.22
C ILE A 56 11.71 7.61 8.20
N PRO A 57 11.54 6.32 8.59
CA PRO A 57 11.51 5.22 7.63
C PRO A 57 10.43 5.36 6.56
N ILE A 58 9.22 5.81 6.94
CA ILE A 58 8.12 6.00 5.98
C ILE A 58 8.48 7.09 4.96
N LYS A 59 9.05 8.22 5.41
CA LYS A 59 9.52 9.27 4.49
C LYS A 59 10.61 8.73 3.56
N GLN A 60 11.64 8.10 4.09
CA GLN A 60 12.77 7.61 3.30
C GLN A 60 12.34 6.57 2.25
N THR A 61 11.48 5.63 2.64
CA THR A 61 10.97 4.61 1.70
C THR A 61 10.04 5.20 0.65
N LYS A 62 9.22 6.21 1.00
CA LYS A 62 8.40 6.96 0.03
C LYS A 62 9.24 7.78 -0.95
N ASP A 63 10.25 8.46 -0.45
CA ASP A 63 11.19 9.24 -1.28
C ASP A 63 11.91 8.30 -2.25
N LYS A 64 12.40 7.15 -1.76
CA LYS A 64 13.02 6.11 -2.59
C LYS A 64 12.05 5.56 -3.64
N LEU A 65 10.80 5.26 -3.27
CA LEU A 65 9.80 4.80 -4.23
C LEU A 65 9.58 5.83 -5.35
N THR A 66 9.48 7.11 -4.99
CA THR A 66 9.28 8.21 -5.94
C THR A 66 10.51 8.36 -6.86
N GLU A 67 11.70 8.24 -6.30
CA GLU A 67 12.96 8.29 -7.03
C GLU A 67 13.10 7.12 -8.02
N GLU A 68 12.84 5.89 -7.57
CA GLU A 68 12.90 4.71 -8.45
C GLU A 68 11.81 4.74 -9.53
N GLU A 69 10.63 5.30 -9.25
CA GLU A 69 9.62 5.53 -10.29
C GLU A 69 10.11 6.53 -11.34
N ALA A 70 10.66 7.67 -10.90
CA ALA A 70 11.17 8.70 -11.79
C ALA A 70 12.32 8.18 -12.66
N LYS A 71 13.24 7.41 -12.06
CA LYS A 71 14.32 6.73 -12.79
C LYS A 71 13.76 5.78 -13.85
N LEU A 72 12.80 4.93 -13.48
CA LEU A 72 12.23 3.95 -14.39
C LEU A 72 11.43 4.60 -15.52
N ARG A 73 10.75 5.72 -15.26
CA ARG A 73 10.05 6.49 -16.31
C ARG A 73 11.02 7.21 -17.24
N ALA A 74 12.11 7.74 -16.71
CA ALA A 74 13.12 8.44 -17.51
C ALA A 74 13.99 7.47 -18.33
N ASN A 75 14.29 6.30 -17.77
CA ASN A 75 15.08 5.26 -18.40
C ASN A 75 14.53 3.86 -18.06
N PRO A 76 13.58 3.34 -18.86
CA PRO A 76 12.97 2.02 -18.71
C PRO A 76 13.93 0.83 -18.63
N GLY A 77 15.12 0.98 -19.22
CA GLY A 77 16.11 -0.08 -19.40
C GLY A 77 15.88 -0.93 -20.65
N ASP A 78 16.98 -1.39 -21.24
CA ASP A 78 17.01 -2.06 -22.55
C ASP A 78 16.29 -3.43 -22.57
N ASP A 79 16.00 -4.00 -21.39
CA ASP A 79 15.26 -5.26 -21.27
C ASP A 79 13.75 -5.07 -21.35
N THR A 80 13.26 -3.83 -21.38
CA THR A 80 11.83 -3.50 -21.52
C THR A 80 11.52 -2.97 -22.92
N ASP A 81 10.35 -3.30 -23.46
CA ASP A 81 9.87 -2.75 -24.74
C ASP A 81 9.14 -1.42 -24.49
N GLY A 82 9.89 -0.32 -24.39
CA GLY A 82 9.34 1.01 -24.16
C GLY A 82 8.92 1.25 -22.69
N ASN A 83 7.80 1.94 -22.46
CA ASN A 83 7.36 2.28 -21.11
C ASN A 83 6.84 1.03 -20.36
N PRO A 84 7.49 0.58 -19.28
CA PRO A 84 7.12 -0.66 -18.60
C PRO A 84 5.77 -0.56 -17.89
N PHE A 85 5.33 0.66 -17.54
CA PHE A 85 4.01 0.90 -16.95
C PHE A 85 2.85 0.66 -17.92
N ASP A 86 3.14 0.58 -19.22
CA ASP A 86 2.15 0.30 -20.26
C ASP A 86 2.34 -1.12 -20.81
N ASN A 87 3.59 -1.48 -21.13
CA ASN A 87 3.91 -2.68 -21.90
C ASN A 87 4.37 -3.87 -21.05
N SER A 88 4.64 -3.67 -19.76
CA SER A 88 5.20 -4.71 -18.88
C SER A 88 4.36 -4.98 -17.63
N VAL A 89 3.15 -4.41 -17.53
CA VAL A 89 2.23 -4.64 -16.40
C VAL A 89 1.98 -6.13 -16.21
N GLY A 90 2.03 -6.58 -14.96
CA GLY A 90 1.91 -7.99 -14.57
C GLY A 90 3.23 -8.77 -14.64
N LEU A 91 4.21 -8.26 -15.39
CA LEU A 91 5.50 -8.91 -15.66
C LEU A 91 6.69 -8.17 -15.05
N PHE A 92 6.48 -7.19 -14.16
CA PHE A 92 7.57 -6.36 -13.63
C PHE A 92 8.74 -7.20 -13.11
N TRP A 93 8.47 -8.26 -12.34
CA TRP A 93 9.56 -9.08 -11.80
C TRP A 93 10.43 -9.79 -12.84
N PHE A 94 9.90 -10.05 -14.03
CA PHE A 94 10.67 -10.63 -15.13
C PHE A 94 11.82 -9.71 -15.53
N PHE A 95 11.53 -8.42 -15.75
CA PHE A 95 12.49 -7.41 -16.18
C PHE A 95 13.36 -6.91 -15.02
N LYS A 96 14.68 -7.00 -15.17
CA LYS A 96 15.64 -6.58 -14.16
C LYS A 96 15.50 -5.09 -13.85
N SER A 97 15.24 -4.26 -14.87
CA SER A 97 15.17 -2.81 -14.73
C SER A 97 14.02 -2.33 -13.85
N THR A 98 12.93 -3.10 -13.74
CA THR A 98 11.77 -2.70 -12.90
C THR A 98 11.85 -3.20 -11.45
N ARG A 99 12.76 -4.13 -11.13
CA ARG A 99 12.86 -4.74 -9.79
C ARG A 99 13.20 -3.74 -8.68
N PRO A 100 14.10 -2.75 -8.87
CA PRO A 100 14.37 -1.72 -7.86
C PRO A 100 13.10 -0.96 -7.45
N TYR A 101 12.25 -0.62 -8.42
CA TYR A 101 10.95 0.01 -8.17
C TYR A 101 10.01 -0.89 -7.35
N MET A 102 9.89 -2.17 -7.71
CA MET A 102 9.06 -3.13 -6.98
C MET A 102 9.55 -3.32 -5.53
N GLN A 103 10.86 -3.40 -5.33
CA GLN A 103 11.47 -3.51 -4.01
C GLN A 103 11.26 -2.23 -3.18
N ALA A 104 11.36 -1.05 -3.80
CA ALA A 104 11.11 0.22 -3.12
C ALA A 104 9.63 0.32 -2.66
N ARG A 105 8.69 -0.11 -3.51
CA ARG A 105 7.25 -0.15 -3.18
C ARG A 105 6.98 -1.11 -2.02
N HIS A 106 7.58 -2.29 -2.02
CA HIS A 106 7.47 -3.23 -0.90
C HIS A 106 8.05 -2.67 0.41
N GLY A 107 9.21 -2.01 0.33
CA GLY A 107 9.82 -1.33 1.47
C GLY A 107 8.91 -0.24 2.05
N TYR A 108 8.22 0.51 1.20
CA TYR A 108 7.25 1.52 1.62
C TYR A 108 6.06 0.90 2.35
N ILE A 109 5.48 -0.20 1.82
CA ILE A 109 4.39 -0.94 2.49
C ILE A 109 4.82 -1.39 3.88
N THR A 110 6.01 -2.00 3.98
CA THR A 110 6.56 -2.50 5.25
C THR A 110 6.74 -1.37 6.27
N ALA A 111 7.24 -0.21 5.83
CA ALA A 111 7.40 0.96 6.69
C ALA A 111 6.05 1.50 7.20
N ILE A 112 5.04 1.58 6.33
CA ILE A 112 3.70 2.07 6.70
C ILE A 112 3.01 1.14 7.69
N LEU A 113 3.11 -0.19 7.50
CA LEU A 113 2.43 -1.16 8.36
C LEU A 113 2.92 -1.17 9.82
N ASN A 114 4.05 -0.51 10.11
CA ASN A 114 4.49 -0.24 11.47
C ASN A 114 3.64 0.82 12.20
N VAL A 115 2.77 1.55 11.49
CA VAL A 115 1.80 2.48 12.04
C VAL A 115 0.45 1.79 12.18
N ARG A 116 -0.08 1.73 13.41
CA ARG A 116 -1.33 1.02 13.74
C ARG A 116 -2.56 1.92 13.65
N THR A 117 -2.77 2.54 12.49
CA THR A 117 -3.99 3.32 12.17
C THR A 117 -4.66 2.73 10.94
N GLY A 118 -5.96 3.00 10.75
CA GLY A 118 -6.62 2.50 9.55
C GLY A 118 -6.18 3.24 8.27
N GLU A 119 -5.72 4.50 8.34
CA GLU A 119 -5.11 5.18 7.18
C GLU A 119 -3.84 4.46 6.70
N ALA A 120 -3.02 3.98 7.63
CA ALA A 120 -1.84 3.20 7.27
C ALA A 120 -2.23 1.91 6.54
N VAL A 121 -3.27 1.22 7.04
CA VAL A 121 -3.79 0.00 6.40
C VAL A 121 -4.36 0.27 5.02
N GLU A 122 -5.11 1.36 4.83
CA GLU A 122 -5.63 1.72 3.51
C GLU A 122 -4.52 2.01 2.49
N ILE A 123 -3.50 2.76 2.90
CA ILE A 123 -2.35 3.04 2.03
C ILE A 123 -1.66 1.72 1.70
N SER A 124 -1.36 0.88 2.70
CA SER A 124 -0.71 -0.41 2.48
C SER A 124 -1.53 -1.36 1.61
N LEU A 125 -2.86 -1.38 1.74
CA LEU A 125 -3.74 -2.19 0.90
C LEU A 125 -3.66 -1.73 -0.55
N LYS A 126 -3.80 -0.41 -0.80
CA LYS A 126 -3.68 0.16 -2.14
C LYS A 126 -2.34 -0.18 -2.79
N GLU A 127 -1.24 0.01 -2.06
CA GLU A 127 0.11 -0.26 -2.54
C GLU A 127 0.34 -1.76 -2.78
N SER A 128 -0.23 -2.64 -1.95
CA SER A 128 -0.14 -4.10 -2.13
C SER A 128 -0.91 -4.57 -3.37
N LEU A 129 -2.11 -4.03 -3.60
CA LEU A 129 -2.91 -4.32 -4.79
C LEU A 129 -2.21 -3.86 -6.06
N GLU A 130 -1.59 -2.68 -6.06
CA GLU A 130 -0.80 -2.20 -7.20
C GLU A 130 0.43 -3.07 -7.44
N MET A 131 1.15 -3.50 -6.39
CA MET A 131 2.24 -4.46 -6.55
C MET A 131 1.79 -5.76 -7.20
N LEU A 132 0.61 -6.26 -6.83
CA LEU A 132 0.05 -7.48 -7.40
C LEU A 132 -0.45 -7.28 -8.84
N ARG A 133 -0.89 -6.07 -9.20
CA ARG A 133 -1.21 -5.68 -10.59
C ARG A 133 0.04 -5.66 -11.45
N LEU A 134 1.12 -5.05 -10.95
CA LEU A 134 2.39 -4.91 -11.66
C LEU A 134 3.20 -6.21 -11.72
N CYS A 135 3.06 -7.08 -10.72
CA CYS A 135 3.74 -8.36 -10.60
C CYS A 135 2.76 -9.46 -10.20
N ARG A 136 2.17 -10.12 -11.20
CA ARG A 136 1.19 -11.21 -11.00
C ARG A 136 1.81 -12.45 -10.38
N GLY A 137 3.10 -12.67 -10.62
CA GLY A 137 3.88 -13.75 -10.01
C GLY A 137 4.07 -13.59 -8.50
N ASP A 138 3.69 -12.44 -7.92
CA ASP A 138 3.75 -12.16 -6.47
C ASP A 138 5.13 -12.50 -5.86
N ASN A 139 6.21 -12.20 -6.58
CA ASN A 139 7.56 -12.62 -6.20
C ASN A 139 8.07 -11.99 -4.88
N LEU A 140 7.40 -10.95 -4.38
CA LEU A 140 7.66 -10.34 -3.07
C LEU A 140 6.61 -10.73 -2.01
N GLY A 141 5.66 -11.61 -2.33
CA GLY A 141 4.76 -12.25 -1.37
C GLY A 141 3.65 -11.37 -0.78
N VAL A 142 3.27 -10.28 -1.45
CA VAL A 142 2.27 -9.32 -0.95
C VAL A 142 0.84 -9.85 -0.98
N ARG A 143 0.56 -10.90 -1.77
CA ARG A 143 -0.78 -11.52 -1.82
C ARG A 143 -1.24 -12.03 -0.46
N SER A 144 -0.33 -12.61 0.31
CA SER A 144 -0.64 -13.26 1.58
C SER A 144 -1.18 -12.29 2.65
N GLN A 145 -0.78 -11.01 2.60
CA GLN A 145 -1.21 -10.00 3.57
C GLN A 145 -2.51 -9.29 3.18
N ILE A 146 -2.88 -9.26 1.90
CA ILE A 146 -4.03 -8.48 1.39
C ILE A 146 -5.34 -8.81 2.12
N PRO A 147 -5.72 -10.09 2.33
CA PRO A 147 -6.93 -10.40 3.10
C PRO A 147 -6.90 -9.85 4.53
N GLY A 148 -5.75 -9.94 5.20
CA GLY A 148 -5.57 -9.36 6.53
C GLY A 148 -5.73 -7.84 6.55
N LEU A 149 -5.31 -7.14 5.49
CA LEU A 149 -5.52 -5.70 5.35
C LEU A 149 -7.00 -5.35 5.13
N TYR A 150 -7.72 -6.12 4.30
CA TYR A 150 -9.17 -5.96 4.13
C TYR A 150 -9.92 -6.14 5.46
N LEU A 151 -9.63 -7.23 6.19
CA LEU A 151 -10.26 -7.50 7.49
C LEU A 151 -10.00 -6.38 8.51
N ARG A 152 -8.77 -5.85 8.54
CA ARG A 152 -8.42 -4.70 9.40
C ARG A 152 -9.24 -3.43 9.11
N LEU A 153 -9.76 -3.30 7.89
CA LEU A 153 -10.64 -2.21 7.45
C LEU A 153 -12.14 -2.57 7.54
N GLY A 154 -12.50 -3.72 8.11
CA GLY A 154 -13.89 -4.19 8.15
C GLY A 154 -14.47 -4.47 6.75
N ARG A 155 -13.62 -4.87 5.81
CA ARG A 155 -13.96 -5.19 4.41
C ARG A 155 -13.99 -6.71 4.22
N ASP A 156 -14.85 -7.37 5.00
CA ASP A 156 -14.88 -8.83 5.11
C ASP A 156 -15.27 -9.52 3.80
N GLN A 157 -16.19 -8.92 3.05
CA GLN A 157 -16.64 -9.46 1.77
C GLN A 157 -15.49 -9.45 0.75
N GLU A 158 -14.78 -8.33 0.61
CA GLU A 158 -13.63 -8.24 -0.30
C GLU A 158 -12.48 -9.16 0.12
N ALA A 159 -12.27 -9.36 1.43
CA ALA A 159 -11.32 -10.35 1.92
C ALA A 159 -11.69 -11.77 1.47
N TYR A 160 -12.96 -12.15 1.64
CA TYR A 160 -13.46 -13.46 1.23
C TYR A 160 -13.35 -13.66 -0.29
N ASP A 161 -13.79 -12.68 -1.08
CA ASP A 161 -13.77 -12.77 -2.53
C ASP A 161 -12.35 -12.89 -3.08
N PHE A 162 -11.41 -12.14 -2.52
CA PHE A 162 -9.99 -12.25 -2.85
C PHE A 162 -9.45 -13.66 -2.56
N ILE A 163 -9.71 -14.20 -1.36
CA ILE A 163 -9.27 -15.56 -0.99
C ILE A 163 -9.88 -16.60 -1.93
N LYS A 164 -11.20 -16.51 -2.16
CA LYS A 164 -11.95 -17.44 -3.01
C LYS A 164 -11.42 -17.43 -4.44
N TRP A 165 -11.15 -16.24 -5.01
CA TRP A 165 -10.61 -16.13 -6.36
C TRP A 165 -9.27 -16.86 -6.48
N TYR A 166 -8.35 -16.63 -5.54
CA TYR A 166 -7.03 -17.29 -5.56
C TYR A 166 -7.09 -18.79 -5.25
N ALA A 167 -8.11 -19.26 -4.52
CA ALA A 167 -8.30 -20.68 -4.24
C ALA A 167 -8.92 -21.46 -5.41
N VAL A 168 -9.77 -20.82 -6.23
CA VAL A 168 -10.57 -21.49 -7.27
C VAL A 168 -10.06 -21.23 -8.68
N LYS A 169 -9.50 -20.04 -8.96
CA LYS A 169 -9.01 -19.66 -10.29
C LYS A 169 -7.50 -19.73 -10.42
N GLY A 170 -6.77 -19.53 -9.33
CA GLY A 170 -5.30 -19.59 -9.32
C GLY A 170 -4.72 -21.01 -9.27
N ASP A 171 -5.18 -21.92 -10.13
CA ASP A 171 -4.60 -23.26 -10.22
C ASP A 171 -3.31 -23.29 -11.09
N SER A 172 -2.65 -24.44 -11.19
CA SER A 172 -1.40 -24.60 -11.94
C SER A 172 -1.55 -24.39 -13.45
N LYS A 173 -2.77 -24.35 -13.97
CA LYS A 173 -3.09 -24.12 -15.38
C LYS A 173 -3.40 -22.64 -15.66
N TYR A 174 -3.49 -21.81 -14.63
CA TYR A 174 -3.76 -20.38 -14.77
C TYR A 174 -2.54 -19.66 -15.38
N ASP A 175 -2.75 -18.98 -16.51
CA ASP A 175 -1.71 -18.13 -17.09
C ASP A 175 -1.61 -16.81 -16.34
N TRP A 176 -0.72 -16.78 -15.36
CA TRP A 176 -0.40 -15.59 -14.58
C TRP A 176 0.17 -14.43 -15.42
N ARG A 177 0.44 -14.63 -16.71
CA ARG A 177 0.98 -13.63 -17.64
C ARG A 177 -0.08 -12.98 -18.52
N ASP A 178 -1.34 -13.45 -18.52
CA ASP A 178 -2.39 -12.83 -19.35
C ASP A 178 -2.91 -11.53 -18.71
N ILE A 179 -2.54 -10.40 -19.33
CA ILE A 179 -2.90 -9.04 -18.92
C ILE A 179 -4.37 -8.68 -19.16
N ARG A 180 -5.09 -9.41 -20.03
CA ARG A 180 -6.51 -9.16 -20.35
C ARG A 180 -7.46 -9.50 -19.20
N LEU A 181 -6.95 -10.24 -18.22
CA LEU A 181 -7.68 -10.69 -17.03
C LEU A 181 -7.72 -9.61 -15.91
N MET A 182 -7.21 -8.39 -16.17
CA MET A 182 -7.31 -7.26 -15.21
C MET A 182 -8.75 -6.93 -14.79
N LYS A 183 -9.73 -7.16 -15.67
CA LYS A 183 -11.14 -6.86 -15.40
C LYS A 183 -11.72 -7.68 -14.24
N ASP A 184 -11.27 -8.92 -14.06
CA ASP A 184 -11.87 -9.82 -13.08
C ASP A 184 -11.50 -9.47 -11.63
N LEU A 185 -10.32 -8.88 -11.41
CA LEU A 185 -9.89 -8.40 -10.08
C LEU A 185 -10.33 -6.97 -9.78
N GLU A 186 -10.56 -6.13 -10.80
CA GLU A 186 -11.14 -4.79 -10.64
C GLU A 186 -12.68 -4.84 -10.49
N SER A 187 -13.30 -5.97 -10.83
CA SER A 187 -14.74 -6.24 -10.63
C SER A 187 -15.09 -6.91 -9.29
N LEU A 188 -14.10 -7.17 -8.44
CA LEU A 188 -14.27 -7.60 -7.04
C LEU A 188 -14.18 -6.39 -6.10
#